data_AF-A0A853F4K0-F1
#
_entry.id   AF-A0A853F4K0-F1
#
_cell.length_a   1.000
_cell.length_b   1.000
_cell.length_c   1.000
_cell.angle_alpha   90.00
_cell.angle_beta   90.00
_cell.angle_gamma   90.00
#
_symmetry.space_group_name_H-M   'P 1'
#
loop_
_entity.id
_entity.type
_entity.pdbx_description
1 polymer ?
#
loop_
_entity_poly.entity_id
_entity_poly.type
_entity_poly.pdbx_seq_one_letter_code
_entity_poly.pdbx_strand_id
1 'polypeptide(L)' 'MESAKCERIYLNEYQTISELTTDVDDYIEFYNHQRFHETLKYKKPMDVYQESIKLNQKKKRAS' A
#
# COMPACT_ATOMS: atom_id res chain seq x y z
N MET A 1 -7.14 11.79 -8.12
CA MET A 1 -6.49 11.19 -9.30
C MET A 1 -6.67 9.66 -9.28
N GLU A 2 -7.83 9.22 -9.76
CA GLU A 2 -8.29 7.81 -9.80
C GLU A 2 -7.77 7.07 -11.04
N SER A 3 -6.56 7.41 -11.52
CA SER A 3 -6.08 6.97 -12.84
C SER A 3 -5.06 5.83 -12.82
N ALA A 4 -4.52 5.44 -11.66
CA ALA A 4 -3.52 4.37 -11.60
C ALA A 4 -4.12 2.96 -11.42
N LYS A 5 -5.44 2.87 -11.19
CA LYS A 5 -6.11 1.58 -10.91
C LYS A 5 -6.37 0.77 -12.18
N CYS A 6 -6.32 1.39 -13.36
CA CYS A 6 -6.72 0.75 -14.61
C CYS A 6 -5.59 0.46 -15.61
N GLU A 7 -4.41 1.08 -15.50
CA GLU A 7 -3.37 0.95 -16.55
C GLU A 7 -2.35 -0.17 -16.33
N ARG A 8 -2.22 -0.73 -15.11
CA ARG A 8 -1.26 -1.81 -14.81
C ARG A 8 -1.83 -3.23 -14.87
N ILE A 9 -3.12 -3.37 -15.20
CA ILE A 9 -3.77 -4.65 -15.52
C ILE A 9 -4.09 -4.70 -17.02
N TYR A 10 -3.22 -4.13 -17.85
CA TYR A 10 -3.19 -4.49 -19.27
C TYR A 10 -2.31 -5.72 -19.40
N LEU A 11 -2.96 -6.87 -19.53
CA LEU A 11 -2.46 -8.14 -20.10
C LEU A 11 -0.96 -8.15 -20.44
N ASN A 12 -0.10 -8.18 -19.44
CA ASN A 12 1.15 -8.88 -19.61
C ASN A 12 0.75 -10.35 -19.54
N GLU A 13 0.93 -11.08 -20.64
CA GLU A 13 0.99 -12.53 -20.59
C GLU A 13 2.15 -12.88 -19.66
N TYR A 14 1.89 -12.96 -18.36
CA TYR A 14 2.89 -13.35 -17.37
C TYR A 14 3.37 -14.74 -17.78
N GLN A 15 4.60 -14.81 -18.31
CA GLN A 15 5.16 -16.05 -18.81
C GLN A 15 5.29 -17.07 -17.69
N THR A 16 5.43 -16.60 -16.44
CA THR A 16 5.46 -17.43 -15.24
C THR A 16 4.73 -16.78 -14.06
N ILE A 17 4.20 -17.62 -13.16
CA ILE A 17 3.59 -17.19 -11.88
C ILE A 17 4.59 -16.41 -11.01
N SER A 18 5.88 -16.73 -11.12
CA SER A 18 6.94 -16.10 -10.33
C SER A 18 7.11 -14.62 -10.65
N GLU A 19 6.99 -14.23 -11.92
CA GLU A 19 7.09 -12.83 -12.33
C GLU A 19 5.89 -12.02 -11.83
N LEU A 20 4.69 -12.61 -11.91
CA LEU A 20 3.48 -12.01 -11.36
C LEU A 20 3.60 -11.78 -9.85
N THR A 21 4.14 -12.74 -9.10
CA THR A 21 4.30 -12.58 -7.64
C THR A 21 5.27 -11.45 -7.31
N THR A 22 6.40 -11.36 -8.01
CA THR A 22 7.37 -10.28 -7.80
C THR A 22 6.76 -8.92 -8.13
N ASP A 23 6.08 -8.79 -9.27
CA ASP A 23 5.44 -7.53 -9.69
C ASP A 23 4.36 -7.09 -8.69
N VAL A 24 3.61 -8.03 -8.13
CA VAL A 24 2.58 -7.75 -7.12
C VAL A 24 3.24 -7.31 -5.81
N ASP A 25 4.30 -7.98 -5.37
CA ASP A 25 5.04 -7.60 -4.16
C ASP A 25 5.64 -6.20 -4.30
N ASP A 26 6.28 -5.90 -5.44
CA ASP A 26 6.82 -4.58 -5.75
C ASP A 26 5.72 -3.51 -5.78
N TYR A 27 4.55 -3.84 -6.35
CA TYR A 27 3.41 -2.93 -6.36
C TYR A 27 2.88 -2.67 -4.95
N ILE A 28 2.79 -3.70 -4.10
CA ILE A 28 2.34 -3.57 -2.71
C ILE A 28 3.32 -2.71 -1.92
N GLU A 29 4.63 -2.91 -2.08
CA GLU A 29 5.64 -2.08 -1.42
C GLU A 29 5.52 -0.62 -1.85
N PHE A 30 5.44 -0.36 -3.15
CA PHE A 30 5.24 0.98 -3.70
C PHE A 30 3.96 1.62 -3.15
N TYR A 31 2.84 0.89 -3.16
CA TYR A 31 1.55 1.39 -2.68
C TYR A 31 1.60 1.75 -1.20
N ASN A 32 2.20 0.90 -0.38
CA ASN A 32 2.23 1.08 1.07
C ASN A 32 3.21 2.16 1.52
N HIS A 33 4.37 2.27 0.87
CA HIS A 33 5.49 3.08 1.35
C HIS A 33 5.82 4.31 0.52
N GLN A 34 5.34 4.39 -0.72
CA GLN A 34 5.70 5.48 -1.63
C GLN A 34 4.49 6.26 -2.13
N ARG A 35 3.33 5.61 -2.29
CA ARG A 35 2.12 6.27 -2.77
C ARG A 35 1.46 7.14 -1.71
N PHE A 36 1.30 8.42 -2.01
CA PHE A 36 0.48 9.34 -1.22
C PHE A 36 -1.00 9.21 -1.58
N HIS A 37 -1.87 9.22 -0.57
CA HIS A 37 -3.31 9.06 -0.77
C HIS A 37 -4.08 10.30 -0.30
N GLU A 38 -4.89 10.89 -1.19
CA GLU A 38 -5.64 12.14 -0.93
C GLU A 38 -6.60 11.96 0.26
N THR A 39 -7.32 10.84 0.33
CA THR A 39 -8.22 10.53 1.47
C THR A 39 -7.48 10.30 2.79
N LEU A 40 -6.18 9.97 2.74
CA LEU A 40 -5.32 9.84 3.92
C LEU A 40 -4.59 11.16 4.23
N LYS A 41 -5.13 12.29 3.78
CA LYS A 41 -4.52 13.62 3.94
C LYS A 41 -3.10 13.69 3.37
N TYR A 42 -2.89 13.08 2.20
CA TYR A 42 -1.56 12.98 1.57
C TYR A 42 -0.53 12.28 2.46
N LYS A 43 -0.95 11.31 3.28
CA LYS A 43 -0.05 10.37 3.94
C LYS A 43 0.05 9.08 3.15
N LYS A 44 1.11 8.33 3.43
CA LYS A 44 1.28 6.96 2.92
C LYS A 44 0.47 5.99 3.76
N PRO A 45 -0.10 4.92 3.16
CA PRO A 45 -0.86 3.92 3.91
C PRO A 45 -0.11 3.36 5.12
N MET A 46 1.18 3.03 4.96
CA MET A 46 1.97 2.46 6.06
C MET A 46 2.18 3.45 7.22
N ASP A 47 2.31 4.75 6.95
CA ASP A 47 2.44 5.77 8.00
C ASP A 47 1.18 5.82 8.87
N VAL A 48 0.00 5.82 8.23
CA VAL A 48 -1.29 5.80 8.92
C VAL A 48 -1.45 4.53 9.75
N TYR A 49 -1.05 3.37 9.20
CA TYR A 49 -1.06 2.11 9.93
C TYR A 49 -0.16 2.19 11.18
N GLN A 50 1.08 2.67 11.04
CA GLN A 50 2.01 2.78 12.16
C GLN A 50 1.51 3.76 13.24
N GLU A 51 0.90 4.88 12.85
CA GLU A 51 0.24 5.81 13.77
C GLU A 51 -0.88 5.13 14.57
N SER A 52 -1.70 4.30 13.91
CA SER A 52 -2.79 3.55 14.54
C SER A 52 -2.28 2.53 15.57
N ILE A 53 -1.19 1.83 15.27
CA ILE A 53 -0.57 0.86 16.18
C ILE A 53 -0.03 1.58 17.41
N LYS A 54 0.68 2.70 17.23
CA LYS A 54 1.18 3.52 18.34
C LYS A 54 0.04 4.03 19.23
N LEU A 55 -1.08 4.47 18.63
CA LEU A 55 -2.25 4.92 19.37
C LEU A 55 -2.86 3.79 20.21
N ASN A 56 -3.03 2.60 19.62
CA ASN A 56 -3.54 1.43 20.32
C ASN A 56 -2.64 0.99 21.47
N GLN A 57 -1.32 1.05 21.29
CA GLN A 57 -0.35 0.77 22.36
C GLN A 57 -0.45 1.78 23.51
N LYS A 58 -0.58 3.08 23.20
CA LYS A 58 -0.80 4.12 24.23
C LYS A 58 -2.10 3.88 24.99
N LYS A 59 -3.19 3.54 24.30
CA LYS A 59 -4.49 3.23 24.92
C LYS A 59 -4.37 2.05 25.88
N LYS A 60 -3.68 0.97 25.48
CA LYS A 60 -3.41 -0.19 26.35
C LYS A 60 -2.59 0.13 27.60
N ARG A 61 -1.69 1.12 27.54
CA ARG A 61 -0.86 1.53 28.70
C ARG A 61 -1.59 2.48 29.65
N ALA A 62 -2.68 3.09 29.21
CA ALA A 62 -3.49 4.02 29.99
C ALA A 62 -4.76 3.37 30.57
N SER A 63 -4.98 2.08 30.32
CA SER A 63 -5.98 1.22 30.97
C SER A 63 -5.30 0.31 31.97
#